data_AF-A0A9Q7NUC3-F1
#
_entry.id   AF-A0A9Q7NUC3-F1
#
_cell.length_a   1.000
_cell.length_b   1.000
_cell.length_c   1.000
_cell.angle_alpha   90.00
_cell.angle_beta   90.00
_cell.angle_gamma   90.00
#
_symmetry.space_group_name_H-M   'P 1'
#
loop_
_entity.id
_entity.type
_entity.pdbx_description
1 polymer ?
#
loop_
_entity_poly.entity_id
_entity_poly.type
_entity_poly.pdbx_seq_one_letter_code
_entity_poly.pdbx_strand_id
1 'polypeptide(L)' 'MYDIETLGREKATSRACQLETLLLVISDCEISGHERDNLIDLARDISGDIATFMLEQDKKGALNG' A
#
# COMPACT_ATOMS: atom_id res chain seq x y z
N MET A 1 11.21 -10.34 -20.79
CA MET A 1 10.42 -9.11 -20.72
C MET A 1 9.40 -9.33 -19.62
N TYR A 2 9.51 -8.62 -18.50
CA TYR A 2 8.52 -8.73 -17.43
C TYR A 2 7.21 -8.13 -17.93
N ASP A 3 6.10 -8.83 -17.76
CA ASP A 3 4.79 -8.30 -18.10
C ASP A 3 4.38 -7.22 -17.08
N ILE A 4 3.59 -6.26 -17.53
CA ILE A 4 3.11 -5.12 -16.73
C ILE A 4 2.36 -5.61 -15.48
N GLU A 5 1.66 -6.75 -15.56
CA GLU A 5 0.98 -7.34 -14.42
C GLU A 5 1.93 -7.76 -13.29
N THR A 6 3.07 -8.38 -13.64
CA THR A 6 4.09 -8.79 -12.66
C THR A 6 4.69 -7.57 -11.98
N LEU A 7 5.00 -6.53 -12.75
CA LEU A 7 5.52 -5.26 -12.22
C LEU A 7 4.51 -4.57 -11.29
N GLY A 8 3.22 -4.64 -11.61
CA GLY A 8 2.14 -4.13 -10.75
C GLY A 8 2.04 -4.88 -9.43
N ARG A 9 2.10 -6.21 -9.46
CA ARG A 9 2.06 -7.06 -8.26
C ARG A 9 3.27 -6.84 -7.36
N GLU A 10 4.48 -6.77 -7.93
CA GLU A 10 5.71 -6.49 -7.18
C GLU A 10 5.65 -5.14 -6.46
N LYS A 11 5.15 -4.10 -7.16
CA LYS A 11 4.94 -2.77 -6.55
C LYS A 11 3.93 -2.82 -5.41
N ALA A 12 2.80 -3.50 -5.59
CA ALA A 12 1.78 -3.64 -4.55
C ALA A 12 2.30 -4.39 -3.32
N THR A 13 3.06 -5.47 -3.51
CA THR A 13 3.71 -6.20 -2.41
C THR A 13 4.70 -5.31 -1.67
N SER A 14 5.53 -4.56 -2.40
CA SER A 14 6.48 -3.62 -1.77
C SER A 14 5.76 -2.55 -0.95
N ARG A 15 4.66 -1.99 -1.47
CA ARG A 15 3.80 -1.03 -0.75
C ARG A 15 3.19 -1.66 0.50
N ALA A 16 2.71 -2.89 0.43
CA ALA A 16 2.15 -3.59 1.59
C ALA A 16 3.21 -3.80 2.70
N CYS A 17 4.43 -4.22 2.35
CA CYS A 17 5.53 -4.34 3.32
C CYS A 17 5.92 -2.98 3.93
N GLN A 18 5.92 -1.91 3.13
CA GLN A 18 6.17 -0.55 3.62
C GLN A 18 5.08 -0.12 4.62
N LEU A 19 3.81 -0.40 4.31
CA LEU A 19 2.68 -0.10 5.19
C LEU A 19 2.79 -0.85 6.51
N GLU A 20 3.08 -2.15 6.47
CA GLU A 20 3.27 -2.96 7.68
C GLU A 20 4.38 -2.39 8.56
N THR A 21 5.54 -2.09 7.97
CA THR A 21 6.67 -1.50 8.69
C THR A 21 6.29 -0.14 9.30
N LEU A 22 5.58 0.70 8.56
CA LEU A 22 5.14 2.02 9.02
C LEU A 22 4.15 1.90 10.19
N LEU A 23 3.20 0.97 10.13
CA LEU A 23 2.24 0.73 11.21
C LEU A 23 2.93 0.21 12.48
N LEU A 24 3.94 -0.65 12.35
CA LEU A 24 4.78 -1.07 13.48
C LEU A 24 5.50 0.12 14.12
N VAL A 25 6.10 1.01 13.32
CA VAL A 25 6.76 2.21 13.84
C VAL A 25 5.77 3.12 14.57
N ILE A 26 4.58 3.36 14.01
CA ILE A 26 3.54 4.18 14.65
C ILE A 26 3.09 3.55 15.98
N SER A 27 2.96 2.24 16.04
CA SER A 27 2.53 1.50 17.22
C SER A 27 3.59 1.51 18.33
N ASP A 28 4.84 1.22 17.98
CA ASP A 28 5.84 0.78 18.96
C ASP A 28 6.82 1.89 19.38
N CYS A 29 6.85 3.01 18.64
CA CYS A 29 7.74 4.12 18.93
C CYS A 29 7.02 5.28 19.63
N GLU A 30 7.75 5.95 20.53
CA GLU A 30 7.33 7.24 21.07
C GLU A 30 7.52 8.32 20.00
N ILE A 31 6.40 8.66 19.34
CA ILE A 31 6.34 9.65 18.27
C ILE A 31 5.46 10.81 18.75
N SER A 32 5.93 12.04 18.53
CA SER A 32 5.17 13.24 18.87
C SER A 32 3.84 13.29 18.10
N GLY A 33 2.83 13.97 18.64
CA GLY A 33 1.48 13.99 18.04
C GLY A 33 1.47 14.43 16.57
N HIS A 34 2.17 15.51 16.24
CA HIS A 34 2.24 16.02 14.87
C HIS A 34 2.99 15.06 13.91
N GLU A 35 4.09 14.45 14.36
CA GLU A 35 4.80 13.46 13.54
C GLU A 35 3.97 12.20 13.35
N ARG A 36 3.24 11.77 14.39
CA ARG A 36 2.32 10.64 14.31
C ARG A 36 1.21 10.88 13.30
N ASP A 37 0.62 12.07 13.30
CA ASP A 37 -0.43 12.45 12.33
C ASP A 37 0.10 12.40 10.90
N ASN A 38 1.31 12.92 10.65
CA ASN A 38 1.94 12.85 9.34
C ASN A 38 2.21 11.40 8.89
N LEU A 39 2.62 10.52 9.81
CA LEU A 39 2.85 9.10 9.50
C LEU A 39 1.53 8.36 9.26
N ILE A 40 0.45 8.73 9.96
CA ILE A 40 -0.91 8.20 9.70
C ILE A 40 -1.38 8.62 8.31
N ASP A 41 -1.16 9.88 7.92
CA ASP A 41 -1.50 10.34 6.58
C ASP A 41 -0.72 9.60 5.50
N LEU A 42 0.59 9.38 5.71
CA LEU A 42 1.40 8.54 4.81
C LEU A 42 0.90 7.09 4.74
N ALA A 43 0.48 6.51 5.87
CA ALA A 43 -0.09 5.16 5.91
C ALA A 43 -1.41 5.09 5.13
N ARG A 44 -2.23 6.16 5.20
CA ARG A 44 -3.46 6.28 4.42
C ARG A 44 -3.17 6.33 2.92
N ASP A 45 -2.18 7.10 2.51
CA ASP A 45 -1.79 7.21 1.09
C ASP A 45 -1.31 5.86 0.53
N ILE A 46 -0.43 5.17 1.26
CA ILE A 46 0.05 3.83 0.87
C ILE A 46 -1.10 2.83 0.82
N SER A 47 -2.04 2.89 1.78
CA SER A 47 -3.24 2.06 1.77
C SER A 47 -4.11 2.34 0.54
N GLY A 48 -4.21 3.60 0.12
CA GLY A 48 -4.91 4.03 -1.10
C GLY A 48 -4.28 3.48 -2.38
N ASP A 49 -2.94 3.48 -2.48
CA ASP A 49 -2.20 2.86 -3.60
C ASP A 49 -2.54 1.37 -3.71
N ILE A 50 -2.52 0.65 -2.58
CA ILE A 50 -2.82 -0.80 -2.53
C ILE A 50 -4.28 -1.07 -2.91
N ALA A 51 -5.22 -0.31 -2.35
CA ALA A 51 -6.64 -0.46 -2.64
C ALA A 51 -6.95 -0.20 -4.13
N THR A 52 -6.33 0.84 -4.71
CA THR A 52 -6.45 1.15 -6.14
C THR A 52 -5.98 -0.02 -6.99
N PHE A 53 -4.80 -0.57 -6.69
CA PHE A 53 -4.27 -1.74 -7.40
C PHE A 53 -5.18 -2.97 -7.27
N MET A 54 -5.74 -3.24 -6.08
CA MET A 54 -6.67 -4.35 -5.87
C MET A 54 -7.95 -4.18 -6.70
N LEU A 55 -8.52 -2.97 -6.75
CA LEU A 55 -9.71 -2.66 -7.55
C LEU A 55 -9.45 -2.76 -9.06
N GLU A 56 -8.26 -2.37 -9.53
CA GLU A 56 -7.87 -2.53 -10.93
C GLU A 56 -7.72 -4.01 -11.32
N GLN A 57 -7.16 -4.84 -10.44
CA GLN A 57 -7.10 -6.28 -10.67
C GLN A 57 -8.49 -6.94 -10.69
N ASP A 58 -9.38 -6.54 -9.78
CA ASP A 58 -10.76 -7.06 -9.73
C ASP A 58 -11.53 -6.73 -11.02
N LYS A 59 -11.42 -5.47 -11.50
CA LYS A 59 -12.00 -5.06 -12.80
C LYS A 59 -11.44 -5.87 -13.97
N LYS A 60 -10.13 -6.17 -13.96
CA LYS A 60 -9.51 -6.98 -15.01
C LYS A 60 -9.96 -8.45 -14.96
N GLY A 61 -10.24 -8.98 -13.78
CA GLY A 61 -10.85 -10.31 -13.61
C GLY A 61 -12.27 -10.38 -14.15
N ALA A 62 -13.08 -9.35 -13.92
CA ALA A 62 -14.48 -9.30 -14.35
C ALA A 62 -14.69 -9.19 -15.87
N LEU A 63 -13.72 -8.66 -16.62
CA LEU A 63 -13.79 -8.52 -18.09
C LEU A 63 -13.36 -9.78 -18.85
N ASN A 64 -12.77 -10.76 -18.16
CA ASN A 64 -12.27 -12.01 -18.76
C ASN A 64 -13.12 -13.24 -18.38
N GLY A 65 -14.32 -13.04 -17.81
CA GLY A 65 -15.27 -14.07 -17.41
C GLY A 65 -16.52 -14.11 -18.26
#